data_AF-A0AAV6JQ45-F1
#
_entry.id   AF-A0AAV6JQ45-F1
#
_cell.length_a   1.000
_cell.length_b   1.000
_cell.length_c   1.000
_cell.angle_alpha   90.00
_cell.angle_beta   90.00
_cell.angle_gamma   90.00
#
_symmetry.space_group_name_H-M   'P 1'
#
loop_
_entity.id
_entity.type
_entity.pdbx_description
1 polymer ?
#
loop_
_entity_poly.entity_id
_entity_poly.type
_entity_poly.pdbx_seq_one_letter_code
_entity_poly.pdbx_strand_id
1 'polypeptide(L)'
;MKTEFKKILFLQKFVSNHDFPKTEDKSAWSTDEEFAREMLAGLNPVVIRLLQEFPPNSKLNPKAYNDEASSKTKDCIEKNLEGLTLEEALKCNKLFALDYHDVLMPYLSRINSTSTKTYATRTLLFLKNDGTLKPLAIELSLPHPDGDQLGEVSEVYTPAEHGAEGTIWQLAKAYVAVNDSGYHQLICHWLHTHAVIEPFVIATNRQLSVLHPIHKLLHPHFRDTMNINALARQTLINSGGLLERTVFPAKYAMEWSAVAYKNWVFPEQALPADLIKRGVAVEDPKYPNGVRLLIKDYPYAVDGLEIWSAIKKWVEEYCSLYYSSDDMVEKDSELQLWWNEIREKGHGDKKNASWWPEMQNLKELVETCTTIIWIASALHAAVNFGQYPYGGYIPNRPAMSRRFIPKPGSLEYDELESNPDKAFLKTVTPQLQSILGISLIEILSRHTSDEVFLGQRDTPEWTADKETLDAFGRFGMKLAEIEEGIIALNSNENLKNRAGPAKMPYTLLFPSSDVGLTGKGIPNSVSI
;
A
#
# COMPACT_ATOMS: atom_id res chain seq x y z
N MET A 1 -15.39 -26.05 4.26
CA MET A 1 -15.75 -24.97 3.32
C MET A 1 -17.10 -25.26 2.65
N LYS A 2 -18.10 -24.39 2.87
CA LYS A 2 -19.50 -24.57 2.45
C LYS A 2 -19.71 -24.27 0.94
N THR A 3 -20.87 -24.64 0.40
CA THR A 3 -21.19 -24.70 -1.05
C THR A 3 -21.08 -23.37 -1.80
N GLU A 4 -21.35 -22.23 -1.15
CA GLU A 4 -21.34 -20.91 -1.81
C GLU A 4 -19.92 -20.39 -2.08
N PHE A 5 -19.00 -20.51 -1.13
CA PHE A 5 -17.59 -20.14 -1.35
C PHE A 5 -16.88 -21.04 -2.37
N LYS A 6 -17.36 -22.28 -2.57
CA LYS A 6 -16.87 -23.14 -3.67
C LYS A 6 -17.14 -22.54 -5.05
N LYS A 7 -18.21 -21.75 -5.23
CA LYS A 7 -18.49 -21.07 -6.50
C LYS A 7 -17.44 -20.01 -6.80
N ILE A 8 -16.93 -19.30 -5.79
CA ILE A 8 -15.86 -18.31 -5.96
C ILE A 8 -14.55 -18.98 -6.34
N LEU A 9 -14.20 -20.08 -5.66
CA LEU A 9 -13.02 -20.87 -6.04
C LEU A 9 -13.14 -21.43 -7.46
N PHE A 10 -14.35 -21.78 -7.90
CA PHE A 10 -14.58 -22.16 -9.28
C PHE A 10 -14.34 -20.99 -10.25
N LEU A 11 -14.78 -19.78 -9.91
CA LEU A 11 -14.52 -18.58 -10.72
C LEU A 11 -13.01 -18.26 -10.80
N GLN A 12 -12.30 -18.37 -9.68
CA GLN A 12 -10.85 -18.20 -9.65
C GLN A 12 -10.16 -19.19 -10.58
N LYS A 13 -10.56 -20.47 -10.53
CA LYS A 13 -10.08 -21.52 -11.45
C LYS A 13 -10.51 -21.34 -12.91
N PHE A 14 -11.64 -20.69 -13.14
CA PHE A 14 -12.12 -20.37 -14.48
C PHE A 14 -11.29 -19.25 -15.12
N VAL A 15 -10.84 -18.29 -14.31
CA VAL A 15 -10.04 -17.15 -14.76
C VAL A 15 -8.56 -17.52 -14.88
N SER A 16 -8.00 -18.24 -13.90
CA SER A 16 -6.59 -18.66 -13.90
C SER A 16 -6.43 -20.16 -13.73
N ASN A 17 -5.58 -20.75 -14.60
CA ASN A 17 -5.09 -22.13 -14.46
C ASN A 17 -3.89 -22.24 -13.49
N HIS A 18 -3.44 -21.15 -12.87
CA HIS A 18 -2.27 -21.15 -11.99
C HIS A 18 -2.68 -21.43 -10.53
N ASP A 19 -2.18 -22.54 -9.99
CA ASP A 19 -2.25 -22.88 -8.55
C ASP A 19 -1.16 -22.06 -7.81
N PHE A 20 -1.41 -20.80 -7.45
CA PHE A 20 -0.42 -19.94 -6.77
C PHE A 20 -0.92 -19.38 -5.43
N PRO A 21 -0.07 -19.43 -4.39
CA PRO A 21 0.15 -20.65 -3.63
C PRO A 21 -1.17 -21.14 -3.02
N LYS A 22 -1.32 -22.45 -2.86
CA LYS A 22 -2.38 -23.00 -2.02
C LYS A 22 -2.12 -22.49 -0.60
N THR A 23 -2.88 -21.49 -0.13
CA THR A 23 -3.03 -21.27 1.31
C THR A 23 -3.39 -22.63 1.91
N GLU A 24 -2.52 -23.17 2.76
CA GLU A 24 -2.75 -24.50 3.36
C GLU A 24 -4.10 -24.51 4.08
N ASP A 25 -4.44 -23.39 4.73
CA ASP A 25 -5.74 -23.11 5.30
C ASP A 25 -6.53 -22.10 4.44
N LYS A 26 -7.55 -22.61 3.75
CA LYS A 26 -8.44 -21.81 2.89
C LYS A 26 -9.46 -20.96 3.68
N SER A 27 -9.44 -21.02 4.99
CA SER A 27 -10.24 -20.19 5.91
C SER A 27 -9.41 -19.12 6.62
N ALA A 28 -8.08 -19.16 6.52
CA ALA A 28 -7.19 -18.25 7.24
C ALA A 28 -7.51 -16.77 6.98
N TRP A 29 -7.92 -16.42 5.75
CA TRP A 29 -8.32 -15.07 5.36
C TRP A 29 -9.40 -14.45 6.27
N SER A 30 -10.29 -15.28 6.85
CA SER A 30 -11.37 -14.81 7.72
C SER A 30 -10.96 -14.62 9.18
N THR A 31 -9.73 -15.00 9.56
CA THR A 31 -9.22 -14.81 10.92
C THR A 31 -8.94 -13.33 11.20
N ASP A 32 -8.91 -12.96 12.49
CA ASP A 32 -8.55 -11.60 12.90
C ASP A 32 -7.04 -11.37 12.79
N GLU A 33 -6.27 -12.43 12.99
CA GLU A 33 -4.82 -12.47 12.84
C GLU A 33 -4.41 -12.16 11.40
N GLU A 34 -5.00 -12.83 10.39
CA GLU A 34 -4.65 -12.58 8.99
C GLU A 34 -5.09 -11.18 8.55
N PHE A 35 -6.30 -10.76 8.94
CA PHE A 35 -6.82 -9.41 8.66
C PHE A 35 -5.88 -8.31 9.16
N ALA A 36 -5.34 -8.43 10.38
CA ALA A 36 -4.39 -7.46 10.92
C ALA A 36 -2.98 -7.62 10.34
N ARG A 37 -2.54 -8.86 10.07
CA ARG A 37 -1.21 -9.14 9.50
C ARG A 37 -1.06 -8.55 8.10
N GLU A 38 -2.09 -8.61 7.27
CA GLU A 38 -2.05 -8.04 5.91
C GLU A 38 -1.79 -6.52 5.91
N MET A 39 -2.04 -5.80 7.02
CA MET A 39 -1.68 -4.40 7.15
C MET A 39 -0.16 -4.16 7.27
N LEU A 40 0.61 -5.21 7.58
CA LEU A 40 2.07 -5.21 7.69
C LEU A 40 2.77 -5.95 6.54
N ALA A 41 2.07 -6.91 5.93
CA ALA A 41 2.66 -7.94 5.09
C ALA A 41 1.79 -8.34 3.89
N GLY A 42 0.64 -7.70 3.71
CA GLY A 42 -0.31 -7.99 2.65
C GLY A 42 -0.03 -7.16 1.40
N LEU A 43 -1.09 -6.94 0.62
CA LEU A 43 -1.08 -6.13 -0.60
C LEU A 43 -0.84 -4.63 -0.35
N ASN A 44 -1.32 -4.10 0.78
CA ASN A 44 -1.25 -2.67 1.07
C ASN A 44 -0.56 -2.38 2.42
N PRO A 45 0.71 -2.76 2.57
CA PRO A 45 1.38 -2.73 3.86
C PRO A 45 1.92 -1.34 4.22
N VAL A 46 1.36 -0.25 3.66
CA VAL A 46 1.96 1.10 3.70
C VAL A 46 1.07 2.16 4.37
N VAL A 47 -0.08 1.77 4.92
CA VAL A 47 -1.09 2.73 5.42
C VAL A 47 -1.20 2.79 6.94
N ILE A 48 -0.98 1.67 7.63
CA ILE A 48 -1.12 1.58 9.09
C ILE A 48 -0.25 2.65 9.79
N ARG A 49 -0.82 3.27 10.83
CA ARG A 49 -0.18 4.35 11.60
C ARG A 49 -0.30 4.11 13.09
N LEU A 50 0.62 4.67 13.87
CA LEU A 50 0.52 4.70 15.32
C LEU A 50 -0.64 5.61 15.74
N LEU A 51 -1.46 5.14 16.68
CA LEU A 51 -2.51 5.93 17.29
C LEU A 51 -1.91 6.79 18.40
N GLN A 52 -1.85 8.11 18.17
CA GLN A 52 -1.25 9.06 19.10
C GLN A 52 -2.15 9.42 20.28
N GLU A 53 -3.46 9.40 20.06
CA GLU A 53 -4.46 9.81 21.04
C GLU A 53 -5.74 9.00 20.87
N PHE A 54 -6.50 8.89 21.95
CA PHE A 54 -7.81 8.24 21.95
C PHE A 54 -8.85 9.17 22.61
N PRO A 55 -10.06 9.32 22.03
CA PRO A 55 -10.47 8.79 20.73
C PRO A 55 -9.61 9.34 19.57
N PRO A 56 -9.52 8.61 18.45
CA PRO A 56 -8.85 9.13 17.25
C PRO A 56 -9.51 10.45 16.83
N ASN A 57 -8.74 11.52 16.60
CA ASN A 57 -9.32 12.79 16.16
C ASN A 57 -9.49 12.85 14.64
N SER A 58 -10.67 13.30 14.18
CA SER A 58 -10.88 13.70 12.77
C SER A 58 -10.42 15.14 12.55
N LYS A 59 -9.69 15.38 11.45
CA LYS A 59 -9.32 16.72 10.99
C LYS A 59 -10.46 17.45 10.29
N LEU A 60 -11.51 16.74 9.88
CA LEU A 60 -12.65 17.32 9.15
C LEU A 60 -13.61 18.04 10.09
N ASN A 61 -13.88 17.45 11.25
CA ASN A 61 -14.70 18.08 12.28
C ASN A 61 -14.24 17.66 13.68
N PRO A 62 -13.41 18.48 14.35
CA PRO A 62 -12.92 18.20 15.70
C PRO A 62 -14.02 18.11 16.77
N LYS A 63 -15.27 18.51 16.45
CA LYS A 63 -16.44 18.48 17.33
C LYS A 63 -17.48 17.43 16.92
N ALA A 64 -17.27 16.67 15.83
CA ALA A 64 -18.20 15.63 15.37
C ALA A 64 -18.07 14.32 16.15
N TYR A 65 -17.00 14.15 16.93
CA TYR A 65 -16.82 12.92 17.69
C TYR A 65 -17.92 12.81 18.75
N ASN A 66 -18.78 11.82 18.56
CA ASN A 66 -19.84 11.49 19.51
C ASN A 66 -19.20 10.90 20.78
N ASP A 67 -19.21 11.67 21.87
CA ASP A 67 -18.70 11.27 23.20
C ASP A 67 -19.24 9.90 23.63
N GLU A 68 -20.48 9.55 23.26
CA GLU A 68 -21.11 8.29 23.64
C GLU A 68 -20.53 7.08 22.89
N ALA A 69 -20.21 7.22 21.60
CA ALA A 69 -19.57 6.17 20.81
C ALA A 69 -18.11 5.95 21.25
N SER A 70 -17.40 7.04 21.59
CA SER A 70 -16.05 6.98 22.15
C SER A 70 -16.01 6.25 23.50
N SER A 71 -16.94 6.58 24.41
CA SER A 71 -17.01 5.92 25.73
C SER A 71 -17.30 4.42 25.62
N LYS A 72 -18.25 4.01 24.78
CA LYS A 72 -18.53 2.57 24.55
C LYS A 72 -17.35 1.85 23.92
N THR A 73 -16.64 2.51 23.00
CA THR A 73 -15.43 1.95 22.40
C THR A 73 -14.34 1.74 23.44
N LYS A 74 -14.11 2.72 24.33
CA LYS A 74 -13.12 2.63 25.43
C LYS A 74 -13.34 1.38 26.28
N ASP A 75 -14.54 1.20 26.81
CA ASP A 75 -14.89 0.08 27.69
C ASP A 75 -14.72 -1.30 27.03
N CYS A 76 -14.95 -1.36 25.71
CA CYS A 76 -14.80 -2.57 24.92
C CYS A 76 -13.32 -2.91 24.63
N ILE A 77 -12.51 -1.91 24.30
CA ILE A 77 -11.12 -2.15 23.90
C ILE A 77 -10.20 -2.44 25.10
N GLU A 78 -10.43 -1.82 26.26
CA GLU A 78 -9.56 -1.98 27.45
C GLU A 78 -9.42 -3.44 27.90
N LYS A 79 -10.49 -4.24 27.73
CA LYS A 79 -10.49 -5.68 28.05
C LYS A 79 -9.55 -6.50 27.18
N ASN A 80 -9.07 -5.94 26.07
CA ASN A 80 -8.31 -6.63 25.04
C ASN A 80 -6.85 -6.17 24.92
N LEU A 81 -6.35 -5.38 25.88
CA LEU A 81 -5.00 -4.78 25.87
C LEU A 81 -3.94 -5.56 26.70
N GLU A 82 -4.12 -6.87 26.86
CA GLU A 82 -3.19 -7.75 27.62
C GLU A 82 -2.87 -7.24 29.04
N GLY A 83 -3.88 -6.68 29.72
CA GLY A 83 -3.77 -6.17 31.09
C GLY A 83 -3.27 -4.73 31.22
N LEU A 84 -2.98 -4.04 30.11
CA LEU A 84 -2.68 -2.61 30.10
C LEU A 84 -3.98 -1.78 30.14
N THR A 85 -3.90 -0.62 30.77
CA THR A 85 -4.88 0.45 30.55
C THR A 85 -4.72 1.07 29.16
N LEU A 86 -5.74 1.78 28.68
CA LEU A 86 -5.69 2.52 27.43
C LEU A 86 -4.53 3.52 27.41
N GLU A 87 -4.36 4.28 28.51
CA GLU A 87 -3.32 5.29 28.65
C GLU A 87 -1.91 4.66 28.65
N GLU A 88 -1.73 3.50 29.29
CA GLU A 88 -0.47 2.76 29.23
C GLU A 88 -0.17 2.22 27.82
N ALA A 89 -1.18 1.69 27.12
CA ALA A 89 -1.03 1.19 25.77
C ALA A 89 -0.65 2.31 24.77
N LEU A 90 -1.25 3.50 24.90
CA LEU A 90 -0.85 4.69 24.14
C LEU A 90 0.60 5.08 24.45
N LYS A 91 0.95 5.23 25.74
CA LYS A 91 2.29 5.63 26.18
C LYS A 91 3.39 4.64 25.76
N CYS A 92 3.05 3.36 25.67
CA CYS A 92 3.96 2.30 25.22
C CYS A 92 3.98 2.12 23.69
N ASN A 93 3.32 3.00 22.93
CA ASN A 93 3.20 2.93 21.48
C ASN A 93 2.67 1.58 20.97
N LYS A 94 1.67 1.02 21.67
CA LYS A 94 1.06 -0.28 21.34
C LYS A 94 -0.27 -0.20 20.61
N LEU A 95 -0.79 1.00 20.37
CA LEU A 95 -2.05 1.18 19.65
C LEU A 95 -1.81 1.75 18.26
N PHE A 96 -2.43 1.13 17.27
CA PHE A 96 -2.31 1.49 15.86
C PHE A 96 -3.70 1.67 15.26
N ALA A 97 -3.75 2.34 14.12
CA ALA A 97 -4.97 2.52 13.36
C ALA A 97 -4.74 2.30 11.86
N LEU A 98 -5.73 1.66 11.23
CA LEU A 98 -5.94 1.76 9.78
C LEU A 98 -7.11 2.73 9.58
N ASP A 99 -6.80 3.96 9.18
CA ASP A 99 -7.75 5.07 9.16
C ASP A 99 -8.02 5.56 7.73
N TYR A 100 -9.21 5.23 7.22
CA TYR A 100 -9.73 5.73 5.95
C TYR A 100 -10.81 6.80 6.13
N HIS A 101 -11.08 7.21 7.36
CA HIS A 101 -12.20 8.06 7.69
C HIS A 101 -12.15 9.40 6.94
N ASP A 102 -11.11 10.20 7.22
CA ASP A 102 -11.01 11.57 6.74
C ASP A 102 -10.79 11.66 5.23
N VAL A 103 -10.21 10.62 4.63
CA VAL A 103 -9.98 10.57 3.18
C VAL A 103 -11.24 10.20 2.41
N LEU A 104 -12.20 9.50 3.03
CA LEU A 104 -13.43 9.03 2.36
C LEU A 104 -14.69 9.79 2.74
N MET A 105 -14.81 10.27 3.98
CA MET A 105 -16.01 10.95 4.46
C MET A 105 -16.49 12.06 3.50
N PRO A 106 -15.61 12.92 2.93
CA PRO A 106 -16.04 13.96 1.97
C PRO A 106 -16.63 13.44 0.65
N TYR A 107 -16.39 12.18 0.31
CA TYR A 107 -16.86 11.53 -0.92
C TYR A 107 -18.03 10.58 -0.69
N LEU A 108 -18.34 10.26 0.57
CA LEU A 108 -19.14 9.10 0.91
C LEU A 108 -20.59 9.21 0.44
N SER A 109 -21.22 10.38 0.59
CA SER A 109 -22.59 10.64 0.07
C SER A 109 -22.67 10.45 -1.45
N ARG A 110 -21.66 10.92 -2.20
CA ARG A 110 -21.59 10.78 -3.66
C ARG A 110 -21.41 9.33 -4.07
N ILE A 111 -20.49 8.62 -3.43
CA ILE A 111 -20.21 7.20 -3.71
C ILE A 111 -21.44 6.34 -3.39
N ASN A 112 -22.09 6.58 -2.24
CA ASN A 112 -23.29 5.86 -1.83
C ASN A 112 -24.52 6.18 -2.69
N SER A 113 -24.49 7.23 -3.51
CA SER A 113 -25.52 7.50 -4.53
C SER A 113 -25.43 6.56 -5.74
N THR A 114 -24.35 5.77 -5.86
CA THR A 114 -24.17 4.77 -6.92
C THR A 114 -24.75 3.41 -6.50
N SER A 115 -24.44 2.34 -7.24
CA SER A 115 -24.74 0.96 -6.81
C SER A 115 -23.92 0.52 -5.60
N THR A 116 -22.84 1.23 -5.27
CA THR A 116 -22.04 1.01 -4.06
C THR A 116 -22.81 1.43 -2.81
N LYS A 117 -22.61 0.70 -1.71
CA LYS A 117 -22.95 1.10 -0.35
C LYS A 117 -21.75 0.79 0.53
N THR A 118 -21.06 1.83 1.00
CA THR A 118 -19.82 1.72 1.77
C THR A 118 -19.85 2.69 2.95
N TYR A 119 -18.85 2.55 3.81
CA TYR A 119 -18.62 3.38 4.99
C TYR A 119 -17.25 4.04 4.87
N ALA A 120 -17.04 5.11 5.61
CA ALA A 120 -15.72 5.59 5.95
C ALA A 120 -15.25 4.79 7.17
N THR A 121 -14.25 3.93 7.01
CA THR A 121 -13.85 3.00 8.08
C THR A 121 -12.64 3.47 8.87
N ARG A 122 -12.63 3.17 10.17
CA ARG A 122 -11.44 3.24 11.01
C ARG A 122 -11.29 1.96 11.82
N THR A 123 -10.12 1.32 11.74
CA THR A 123 -9.81 0.10 12.51
C THR A 123 -8.80 0.42 13.59
N LEU A 124 -9.07 0.02 14.83
CA LEU A 124 -8.14 0.11 15.95
C LEU A 124 -7.44 -1.22 16.17
N LEU A 125 -6.13 -1.19 16.36
CA LEU A 125 -5.30 -2.38 16.54
C LEU A 125 -4.40 -2.27 17.77
N PHE A 126 -4.16 -3.40 18.43
CA PHE A 126 -3.20 -3.53 19.51
C PHE A 126 -2.00 -4.37 19.09
N LEU A 127 -0.79 -3.90 19.40
CA LEU A 127 0.44 -4.67 19.28
C LEU A 127 0.64 -5.51 20.54
N LYS A 128 0.41 -6.82 20.39
CA LYS A 128 0.58 -7.81 21.44
C LYS A 128 2.05 -7.99 21.83
N ASN A 129 2.27 -8.56 23.01
CA ASN A 129 3.61 -8.89 23.48
C ASN A 129 4.34 -9.91 22.59
N ASP A 130 3.61 -10.72 21.83
CA ASP A 130 4.17 -11.68 20.87
C ASP A 130 4.55 -11.07 19.52
N GLY A 131 4.41 -9.74 19.36
CA GLY A 131 4.79 -8.99 18.16
C GLY A 131 3.72 -8.95 17.06
N THR A 132 2.58 -9.60 17.23
CA THR A 132 1.48 -9.59 16.24
C THR A 132 0.43 -8.52 16.57
N LEU A 133 -0.28 -8.06 15.55
CA LEU A 133 -1.40 -7.12 15.72
C LEU A 133 -2.71 -7.86 15.99
N LYS A 134 -3.53 -7.29 16.86
CA LYS A 134 -4.90 -7.74 17.15
C LYS A 134 -5.88 -6.62 16.84
N PRO A 135 -6.88 -6.83 15.97
CA PRO A 135 -7.94 -5.84 15.78
C PRO A 135 -8.80 -5.75 17.05
N LEU A 136 -9.09 -4.53 17.48
CA LEU A 136 -9.85 -4.25 18.70
C LEU A 136 -11.27 -3.80 18.41
N ALA A 137 -11.42 -2.93 17.40
CA ALA A 137 -12.69 -2.35 17.02
C ALA A 137 -12.62 -1.84 15.57
N ILE A 138 -13.78 -1.81 14.90
CA ILE A 138 -13.98 -1.18 13.61
C ILE A 138 -15.12 -0.18 13.75
N GLU A 139 -14.82 1.07 13.47
CA GLU A 139 -15.80 2.15 13.32
C GLU A 139 -16.24 2.22 11.86
N LEU A 140 -17.55 2.20 11.64
CA LEU A 140 -18.18 2.39 10.34
C LEU A 140 -18.99 3.67 10.37
N SER A 141 -18.48 4.72 9.71
CA SER A 141 -19.08 6.05 9.71
C SER A 141 -19.83 6.31 8.41
N LEU A 142 -20.98 6.98 8.51
CA LEU A 142 -21.76 7.52 7.38
C LEU A 142 -22.00 9.02 7.58
N PRO A 143 -22.18 9.79 6.49
CA PRO A 143 -22.71 11.14 6.59
C PRO A 143 -24.11 11.10 7.22
N HIS A 144 -24.48 12.14 7.96
CA HIS A 144 -25.78 12.19 8.62
C HIS A 144 -26.92 12.05 7.59
N PRO A 145 -27.94 11.20 7.83
CA PRO A 145 -28.98 10.88 6.83
C PRO A 145 -29.77 12.11 6.36
N ASP A 146 -29.91 13.12 7.22
CA ASP A 146 -30.61 14.38 6.92
C ASP A 146 -29.70 15.45 6.27
N GLY A 147 -28.44 15.12 5.97
CA GLY A 147 -27.50 15.93 5.19
C GLY A 147 -26.12 16.11 5.83
N ASP A 148 -25.08 16.16 5.00
CA ASP A 148 -23.66 16.22 5.39
C ASP A 148 -23.33 17.36 6.36
N GLN A 149 -24.07 18.48 6.30
CA GLN A 149 -23.90 19.62 7.21
C GLN A 149 -24.25 19.32 8.67
N LEU A 150 -24.98 18.24 8.93
CA LEU A 150 -25.36 17.78 10.26
C LEU A 150 -24.31 16.84 10.88
N GLY A 151 -23.21 16.59 10.16
CA GLY A 151 -22.11 15.74 10.62
C GLY A 151 -22.24 14.31 10.13
N GLU A 152 -21.92 13.36 10.99
CA GLU A 152 -21.82 11.94 10.69
C GLU A 152 -22.50 11.09 11.77
N VAL A 153 -22.85 9.85 11.40
CA VAL A 153 -23.33 8.83 12.31
C VAL A 153 -22.39 7.65 12.21
N SER A 154 -21.82 7.26 13.35
CA SER A 154 -20.82 6.19 13.43
C SER A 154 -21.31 5.06 14.32
N GLU A 155 -21.04 3.83 13.89
CA GLU A 155 -21.28 2.63 14.66
C GLU A 155 -19.98 1.85 14.84
N VAL A 156 -19.78 1.33 16.04
CA VAL A 156 -18.56 0.62 16.40
C VAL A 156 -18.86 -0.86 16.60
N TYR A 157 -18.07 -1.69 15.94
CA TYR A 157 -18.15 -3.14 15.95
C TYR A 157 -16.88 -3.70 16.59
N THR A 158 -17.04 -4.73 17.41
CA THR A 158 -15.92 -5.39 18.12
C THR A 158 -15.84 -6.86 17.73
N PRO A 159 -14.68 -7.51 17.89
CA PRO A 159 -14.52 -8.93 17.60
C PRO A 159 -15.60 -9.80 18.26
N ALA A 160 -16.20 -10.67 17.45
CA ALA A 160 -17.15 -11.69 17.87
C ALA A 160 -16.99 -12.94 16.99
N GLU A 161 -17.15 -14.13 17.57
CA GLU A 161 -16.91 -15.40 16.85
C GLU A 161 -18.19 -16.14 16.46
N HIS A 162 -19.33 -15.82 17.08
CA HIS A 162 -20.55 -16.61 16.99
C HIS A 162 -21.79 -15.75 16.72
N GLY A 163 -22.84 -16.41 16.23
CA GLY A 163 -24.15 -15.78 16.03
C GLY A 163 -24.16 -14.69 14.95
N ALA A 164 -25.14 -13.80 15.06
CA ALA A 164 -25.29 -12.64 14.19
C ALA A 164 -24.07 -11.73 14.31
N GLU A 165 -23.59 -11.53 15.53
CA GLU A 165 -22.48 -10.65 15.89
C GLU A 165 -21.19 -11.08 15.21
N GLY A 166 -20.90 -12.39 15.16
CA GLY A 166 -19.72 -12.89 14.45
C GLY A 166 -19.80 -12.65 12.94
N THR A 167 -20.98 -12.74 12.35
CA THR A 167 -21.18 -12.42 10.92
C THR A 167 -21.08 -10.92 10.66
N ILE A 168 -21.62 -10.09 11.55
CA ILE A 168 -21.51 -8.64 11.52
C ILE A 168 -20.04 -8.20 11.63
N TRP A 169 -19.25 -8.84 12.51
CA TRP A 169 -17.82 -8.58 12.62
C TRP A 169 -17.07 -8.89 11.32
N GLN A 170 -17.37 -10.02 10.68
CA GLN A 170 -16.80 -10.35 9.37
C GLN A 170 -17.21 -9.34 8.27
N LEU A 171 -18.44 -8.85 8.30
CA LEU A 171 -18.88 -7.77 7.40
C LEU A 171 -18.14 -6.46 7.69
N ALA A 172 -17.93 -6.09 8.95
CA ALA A 172 -17.16 -4.90 9.31
C ALA A 172 -15.73 -4.96 8.75
N LYS A 173 -15.04 -6.11 8.90
CA LYS A 173 -13.74 -6.35 8.26
C LYS A 173 -13.81 -6.25 6.73
N ALA A 174 -14.88 -6.74 6.11
CA ALA A 174 -15.07 -6.63 4.66
C ALA A 174 -15.20 -5.17 4.20
N TYR A 175 -15.90 -4.28 4.93
CA TYR A 175 -15.95 -2.86 4.57
C TYR A 175 -14.60 -2.16 4.71
N VAL A 176 -13.81 -2.53 5.71
CA VAL A 176 -12.41 -2.08 5.82
C VAL A 176 -11.62 -2.55 4.61
N ALA A 177 -11.75 -3.81 4.21
CA ALA A 177 -11.07 -4.35 3.03
C ALA A 177 -11.54 -3.68 1.71
N VAL A 178 -12.80 -3.25 1.61
CA VAL A 178 -13.31 -2.43 0.49
C VAL A 178 -12.64 -1.06 0.45
N ASN A 179 -12.58 -0.37 1.59
CA ASN A 179 -11.90 0.92 1.71
C ASN A 179 -10.41 0.78 1.35
N ASP A 180 -9.73 -0.20 1.94
CA ASP A 180 -8.31 -0.50 1.70
C ASP A 180 -8.05 -0.86 0.24
N SER A 181 -8.90 -1.68 -0.40
CA SER A 181 -8.75 -2.05 -1.82
C SER A 181 -8.86 -0.84 -2.75
N GLY A 182 -9.80 0.07 -2.51
CA GLY A 182 -9.90 1.30 -3.31
C GLY A 182 -8.75 2.26 -3.05
N TYR A 183 -8.35 2.44 -1.79
CA TYR A 183 -7.22 3.29 -1.41
C TYR A 183 -5.89 2.75 -1.97
N HIS A 184 -5.67 1.44 -1.85
CA HIS A 184 -4.54 0.73 -2.44
C HIS A 184 -4.45 1.01 -3.93
N GLN A 185 -5.50 0.70 -4.70
CA GLN A 185 -5.46 0.81 -6.15
C GLN A 185 -5.27 2.25 -6.64
N LEU A 186 -6.00 3.21 -6.06
CA LEU A 186 -6.04 4.58 -6.56
C LEU A 186 -4.95 5.50 -6.01
N ILE A 187 -4.44 5.20 -4.82
CA ILE A 187 -3.56 6.10 -4.09
C ILE A 187 -2.20 5.44 -3.89
N CYS A 188 -2.10 4.32 -3.18
CA CYS A 188 -0.81 3.67 -2.94
C CYS A 188 -0.15 3.14 -4.22
N HIS A 189 -0.94 2.58 -5.13
CA HIS A 189 -0.48 2.01 -6.38
C HIS A 189 -0.48 3.07 -7.48
N TRP A 190 -1.65 3.43 -8.03
CA TRP A 190 -1.71 4.37 -9.15
C TRP A 190 -1.04 5.72 -8.86
N LEU A 191 -1.43 6.42 -7.80
CA LEU A 191 -0.93 7.78 -7.58
C LEU A 191 0.54 7.77 -7.14
N HIS A 192 0.87 7.02 -6.09
CA HIS A 192 2.19 7.08 -5.45
C HIS A 192 3.28 6.34 -6.21
N THR A 193 2.96 5.59 -7.28
CA THR A 193 3.97 5.02 -8.18
C THR A 193 3.77 5.48 -9.63
N HIS A 194 2.75 4.98 -10.32
CA HIS A 194 2.53 5.24 -11.75
C HIS A 194 2.46 6.73 -12.10
N ALA A 195 1.56 7.47 -11.45
CA ALA A 195 1.29 8.85 -11.83
C ALA A 195 2.41 9.80 -11.41
N VAL A 196 2.99 9.62 -10.22
CA VAL A 196 4.05 10.51 -9.73
C VAL A 196 5.39 10.27 -10.41
N ILE A 197 5.66 9.08 -10.94
CA ILE A 197 6.96 8.81 -11.59
C ILE A 197 7.01 9.32 -13.04
N GLU A 198 5.88 9.35 -13.77
CA GLU A 198 5.82 9.76 -15.18
C GLU A 198 6.41 11.16 -15.46
N PRO A 199 6.18 12.20 -14.61
CA PRO A 199 6.86 13.49 -14.73
C PRO A 199 8.40 13.41 -14.71
N PHE A 200 8.98 12.52 -13.90
CA PHE A 200 10.44 12.33 -13.84
C PHE A 200 10.95 11.68 -15.13
N VAL A 201 10.20 10.75 -15.72
CA VAL A 201 10.53 10.14 -17.02
C VAL A 201 10.62 11.21 -18.10
N ILE A 202 9.59 12.06 -18.18
CA ILE A 202 9.47 13.12 -19.19
C ILE A 202 10.62 14.12 -19.05
N ALA A 203 10.85 14.65 -17.85
CA ALA A 203 11.90 15.64 -17.63
C ALA A 203 13.30 15.06 -17.85
N THR A 204 13.55 13.81 -17.43
CA THR A 204 14.85 13.14 -17.64
C THR A 204 15.19 13.05 -19.13
N ASN A 205 14.23 12.65 -19.97
CA ASN A 205 14.45 12.57 -21.42
C ASN A 205 14.54 13.94 -22.11
N ARG A 206 13.95 14.99 -21.52
CA ARG A 206 13.95 16.34 -22.11
C ARG A 206 15.16 17.17 -21.73
N GLN A 207 15.70 16.95 -20.53
CA GLN A 207 16.70 17.84 -19.93
C GLN A 207 18.07 17.19 -19.70
N LEU A 208 18.14 15.86 -19.56
CA LEU A 208 19.41 15.16 -19.36
C LEU A 208 19.79 14.41 -20.64
N SER A 209 20.95 14.73 -21.20
CA SER A 209 21.54 14.03 -22.33
C SER A 209 21.67 12.52 -22.03
N VAL A 210 21.59 11.67 -23.05
CA VAL A 210 21.89 10.22 -22.90
C VAL A 210 23.31 9.94 -22.40
N LEU A 211 24.21 10.93 -22.51
CA LEU A 211 25.57 10.87 -21.96
C LEU A 211 25.64 11.27 -20.48
N HIS A 212 24.64 11.99 -19.98
CA HIS A 212 24.61 12.53 -18.63
C HIS A 212 24.60 11.40 -17.59
N PRO A 213 25.42 11.47 -16.51
CA PRO A 213 25.49 10.41 -15.52
C PRO A 213 24.13 10.15 -14.84
N ILE A 214 23.40 11.18 -14.45
CA ILE A 214 22.07 11.01 -13.84
C ILE A 214 21.03 10.43 -14.82
N HIS A 215 21.14 10.70 -16.13
CA HIS A 215 20.32 10.01 -17.13
C HIS A 215 20.63 8.50 -17.10
N LYS A 216 21.91 8.12 -17.18
CA LYS A 216 22.32 6.71 -17.15
C LYS A 216 21.93 6.01 -15.86
N LEU A 217 21.94 6.71 -14.72
CA LEU A 217 21.49 6.18 -13.43
C LEU A 217 19.98 5.90 -13.43
N LEU A 218 19.17 6.87 -13.84
CA LEU A 218 17.71 6.81 -13.67
C LEU A 218 16.99 6.09 -14.81
N HIS A 219 17.52 6.11 -16.04
CA HIS A 219 16.82 5.60 -17.22
C HIS A 219 16.32 4.14 -17.10
N PRO A 220 17.08 3.17 -16.55
CA PRO A 220 16.56 1.80 -16.35
C PRO A 220 15.28 1.75 -15.51
N HIS A 221 15.13 2.69 -14.59
CA HIS A 221 14.00 2.77 -13.66
C HIS A 221 12.75 3.40 -14.28
N PHE A 222 12.79 3.73 -15.57
CA PHE A 222 11.66 4.31 -16.31
C PHE A 222 11.15 3.42 -17.44
N ARG A 223 11.70 2.21 -17.57
CA ARG A 223 11.29 1.24 -18.58
C ARG A 223 9.79 1.00 -18.51
N ASP A 224 9.13 1.08 -19.67
CA ASP A 224 7.71 0.84 -19.89
C ASP A 224 6.70 1.71 -19.13
N THR A 225 7.13 2.56 -18.19
CA THR A 225 6.24 3.38 -17.36
C THR A 225 5.30 4.28 -18.17
N MET A 226 5.81 5.03 -19.15
CA MET A 226 4.95 5.87 -19.99
C MET A 226 3.98 5.04 -20.84
N ASN A 227 4.41 3.85 -21.29
CA ASN A 227 3.61 2.97 -22.13
C ASN A 227 2.43 2.39 -21.33
N ILE A 228 2.71 1.83 -20.15
CA ILE A 228 1.66 1.27 -19.30
C ILE A 228 0.71 2.36 -18.79
N ASN A 229 1.22 3.55 -18.44
CA ASN A 229 0.38 4.67 -18.03
C ASN A 229 -0.52 5.18 -19.16
N ALA A 230 -0.02 5.22 -20.40
CA ALA A 230 -0.83 5.58 -21.56
C ALA A 230 -1.97 4.57 -21.79
N LEU A 231 -1.67 3.26 -21.70
CA LEU A 231 -2.67 2.21 -21.82
C LEU A 231 -3.70 2.26 -20.68
N ALA A 232 -3.24 2.52 -19.45
CA ALA A 232 -4.11 2.71 -18.30
C ALA A 232 -5.06 3.88 -18.51
N ARG A 233 -4.56 5.05 -18.96
CA ARG A 233 -5.40 6.21 -19.33
C ARG A 233 -6.44 5.88 -20.39
N GLN A 234 -6.14 4.97 -21.31
CA GLN A 234 -7.05 4.61 -22.40
C GLN A 234 -8.12 3.58 -22.01
N THR A 235 -7.77 2.62 -21.14
CA THR A 235 -8.58 1.39 -20.93
C THR A 235 -8.95 1.10 -19.49
N LEU A 236 -8.13 1.56 -18.54
CA LEU A 236 -8.27 1.23 -17.12
C LEU A 236 -8.97 2.36 -16.36
N ILE A 237 -8.39 3.56 -16.37
CA ILE A 237 -8.79 4.70 -15.54
C ILE A 237 -9.63 5.74 -16.30
N ASN A 238 -9.96 5.48 -17.56
CA ASN A 238 -10.88 6.32 -18.33
C ASN A 238 -12.31 6.24 -17.78
N SER A 239 -13.13 7.23 -18.12
CA SER A 239 -14.58 7.21 -17.84
C SER A 239 -15.22 5.93 -18.38
N GLY A 240 -15.90 5.19 -17.49
CA GLY A 240 -16.51 3.90 -17.80
C GLY A 240 -15.52 2.77 -18.09
N GLY A 241 -14.23 2.96 -17.81
CA GLY A 241 -13.16 1.97 -17.92
C GLY A 241 -13.25 0.86 -16.86
N LEU A 242 -12.25 -0.02 -16.84
CA LEU A 242 -12.25 -1.18 -15.95
C LEU A 242 -12.25 -0.79 -14.47
N LEU A 243 -11.44 0.20 -14.07
CA LEU A 243 -11.30 0.59 -12.68
C LEU A 243 -12.63 1.12 -12.12
N GLU A 244 -13.30 2.04 -12.82
CA GLU A 244 -14.61 2.57 -12.39
C GLU A 244 -15.69 1.49 -12.25
N ARG A 245 -15.53 0.34 -12.93
CA ARG A 245 -16.49 -0.78 -12.87
C ARG A 245 -16.18 -1.78 -11.76
N THR A 246 -14.95 -1.83 -11.27
CA THR A 246 -14.48 -2.89 -10.36
C THR A 246 -14.10 -2.40 -8.97
N VAL A 247 -13.96 -1.09 -8.74
CA VAL A 247 -13.73 -0.53 -7.40
C VAL A 247 -14.88 0.37 -6.93
N PHE A 248 -15.07 0.44 -5.62
CA PHE A 248 -16.20 1.09 -4.97
C PHE A 248 -16.41 2.59 -5.29
N PRO A 249 -15.37 3.43 -5.56
CA PRO A 249 -15.58 4.86 -5.83
C PRO A 249 -16.27 5.12 -7.17
N ALA A 250 -16.32 4.12 -8.06
CA ALA A 250 -16.89 4.22 -9.40
C ALA A 250 -16.39 5.47 -10.15
N LYS A 251 -17.29 6.27 -10.74
CA LYS A 251 -16.99 7.51 -11.48
C LYS A 251 -16.26 8.61 -10.69
N TYR A 252 -16.11 8.46 -9.37
CA TYR A 252 -15.40 9.41 -8.52
C TYR A 252 -13.94 9.02 -8.27
N ALA A 253 -13.50 7.87 -8.79
CA ALA A 253 -12.19 7.29 -8.52
C ALA A 253 -11.02 8.24 -8.83
N MET A 254 -10.97 8.81 -10.04
CA MET A 254 -9.85 9.67 -10.44
C MET A 254 -9.89 11.04 -9.77
N GLU A 255 -11.07 11.57 -9.47
CA GLU A 255 -11.21 12.81 -8.70
C GLU A 255 -10.69 12.60 -7.27
N TRP A 256 -11.04 11.47 -6.64
CA TRP A 256 -10.57 11.12 -5.31
C TRP A 256 -9.04 10.99 -5.25
N SER A 257 -8.43 10.32 -6.24
CA SER A 257 -6.97 10.24 -6.39
C SER A 257 -6.32 11.63 -6.54
N ALA A 258 -6.90 12.51 -7.37
CA ALA A 258 -6.41 13.88 -7.52
C ALA A 258 -6.52 14.72 -6.24
N VAL A 259 -7.56 14.52 -5.42
CA VAL A 259 -7.66 15.15 -4.10
C VAL A 259 -6.62 14.61 -3.13
N ALA A 260 -6.36 13.30 -3.14
CA ALA A 260 -5.31 12.69 -2.31
C ALA A 260 -3.92 13.28 -2.61
N TYR A 261 -3.62 13.59 -3.88
CA TYR A 261 -2.37 14.22 -4.30
C TYR A 261 -2.08 15.57 -3.64
N LYS A 262 -3.10 16.29 -3.16
CA LYS A 262 -2.90 17.54 -2.39
C LYS A 262 -2.05 17.31 -1.14
N ASN A 263 -2.10 16.12 -0.54
CA ASN A 263 -1.33 15.74 0.64
C ASN A 263 -0.05 14.95 0.32
N TRP A 264 0.22 14.67 -0.95
CA TRP A 264 1.49 14.04 -1.36
C TRP A 264 2.67 14.97 -1.11
N VAL A 265 3.81 14.43 -0.68
CA VAL A 265 5.03 15.17 -0.35
C VAL A 265 6.21 14.32 -0.79
N PHE A 266 7.06 14.85 -1.68
CA PHE A 266 8.12 14.05 -2.30
C PHE A 266 9.14 13.48 -1.29
N PRO A 267 9.75 14.27 -0.38
CA PRO A 267 10.68 13.72 0.61
C PRO A 267 10.06 12.67 1.54
N GLU A 268 8.75 12.72 1.76
CA GLU A 268 8.04 11.74 2.59
C GLU A 268 7.78 10.41 1.85
N GLN A 269 8.16 10.30 0.57
CA GLN A 269 8.14 9.03 -0.17
C GLN A 269 9.41 8.19 0.09
N ALA A 270 10.44 8.78 0.71
CA ALA A 270 11.58 8.03 1.22
C ALA A 270 11.11 7.08 2.33
N LEU A 271 11.46 5.79 2.25
CA LEU A 271 10.93 4.79 3.19
C LEU A 271 11.17 5.15 4.67
N PRO A 272 12.37 5.57 5.11
CA PRO A 272 12.56 5.98 6.50
C PRO A 272 11.65 7.15 6.92
N ALA A 273 11.45 8.14 6.04
CA ALA A 273 10.60 9.29 6.30
C ALA A 273 9.12 8.91 6.38
N ASP A 274 8.63 8.03 5.50
CA ASP A 274 7.27 7.48 5.56
C ASP A 274 7.01 6.73 6.88
N LEU A 275 7.94 5.86 7.29
CA LEU A 275 7.81 5.09 8.53
C LEU A 275 7.73 5.99 9.77
N ILE A 276 8.54 7.07 9.82
CA ILE A 276 8.48 8.08 10.88
C ILE A 276 7.17 8.85 10.81
N LYS A 277 6.75 9.30 9.62
CA LYS A 277 5.50 10.06 9.42
C LYS A 277 4.28 9.29 9.90
N ARG A 278 4.22 7.99 9.63
CA ARG A 278 3.14 7.11 10.12
C ARG A 278 3.28 6.77 11.60
N GLY A 279 4.40 7.14 12.23
CA GLY A 279 4.71 6.83 13.62
C GLY A 279 4.99 5.36 13.86
N VAL A 280 5.28 4.57 12.82
CA VAL A 280 5.62 3.14 12.95
C VAL A 280 7.12 2.91 13.16
N ALA A 281 7.91 3.98 13.05
CA ALA A 281 9.32 4.03 13.42
C ALA A 281 9.65 5.35 14.13
N VAL A 282 10.77 5.37 14.84
CA VAL A 282 11.35 6.58 15.43
C VAL A 282 12.78 6.74 14.96
N GLU A 283 13.27 7.98 14.91
CA GLU A 283 14.67 8.25 14.63
C GLU A 283 15.57 7.60 15.70
N ASP A 284 16.58 6.87 15.24
CA ASP A 284 17.60 6.25 16.09
C ASP A 284 18.89 6.09 15.28
N PRO A 285 19.89 6.98 15.47
CA PRO A 285 21.15 6.96 14.73
C PRO A 285 21.98 5.68 14.91
N LYS A 286 21.63 4.82 15.88
CA LYS A 286 22.32 3.54 16.10
C LYS A 286 21.97 2.49 15.05
N TYR A 287 20.88 2.68 14.32
CA TYR A 287 20.44 1.77 13.27
C TYR A 287 20.96 2.23 11.90
N PRO A 288 21.31 1.31 10.98
CA PRO A 288 21.91 1.66 9.67
C PRO A 288 21.10 2.67 8.85
N ASN A 289 19.77 2.63 8.96
CA ASN A 289 18.85 3.53 8.26
C ASN A 289 18.45 4.78 9.08
N GLY A 290 19.07 4.99 10.24
CA GLY A 290 18.73 6.07 11.16
C GLY A 290 17.35 5.94 11.82
N VAL A 291 16.69 4.78 11.70
CA VAL A 291 15.35 4.53 12.25
C VAL A 291 15.24 3.20 12.97
N ARG A 292 14.44 3.18 14.03
CA ARG A 292 14.05 1.97 14.77
C ARG A 292 12.54 1.75 14.67
N LEU A 293 12.15 0.59 14.15
CA LEU A 293 10.75 0.19 14.06
C LEU A 293 10.12 -0.01 15.43
N LEU A 294 8.86 0.40 15.57
CA LEU A 294 8.04 0.12 16.76
C LEU A 294 7.42 -1.28 16.70
N ILE A 295 7.06 -1.73 15.50
CA ILE A 295 6.71 -3.13 15.22
C ILE A 295 7.96 -3.80 14.67
N LYS A 296 8.66 -4.56 15.53
CA LYS A 296 9.95 -5.19 15.17
C LYS A 296 9.82 -6.15 13.99
N ASP A 297 8.73 -6.92 13.96
CA ASP A 297 8.44 -7.90 12.91
C ASP A 297 7.43 -7.33 11.90
N TYR A 298 7.75 -6.20 11.26
CA TYR A 298 6.94 -5.59 10.20
C TYR A 298 7.55 -5.93 8.83
N PRO A 299 7.03 -6.93 8.08
CA PRO A 299 7.71 -7.49 6.90
C PRO A 299 8.08 -6.48 5.82
N TYR A 300 7.13 -5.68 5.37
CA TYR A 300 7.40 -4.62 4.39
C TYR A 300 8.50 -3.65 4.86
N ALA A 301 8.44 -3.20 6.11
CA ALA A 301 9.39 -2.20 6.61
C ALA A 301 10.78 -2.80 6.86
N VAL A 302 10.87 -4.01 7.40
CA VAL A 302 12.14 -4.70 7.66
C VAL A 302 12.87 -4.96 6.34
N ASP A 303 12.20 -5.61 5.39
CA ASP A 303 12.83 -5.97 4.12
C ASP A 303 13.06 -4.72 3.26
N GLY A 304 12.11 -3.78 3.27
CA GLY A 304 12.21 -2.52 2.53
C GLY A 304 13.37 -1.64 2.98
N LEU A 305 13.70 -1.60 4.27
CA LEU A 305 14.82 -0.82 4.78
C LEU A 305 16.18 -1.36 4.31
N GLU A 306 16.31 -2.69 4.13
CA GLU A 306 17.52 -3.29 3.55
C GLU A 306 17.65 -2.92 2.06
N ILE A 307 16.56 -3.01 1.30
CA ILE A 307 16.53 -2.61 -0.12
C ILE A 307 16.81 -1.11 -0.28
N TRP A 308 16.17 -0.27 0.52
CA TRP A 308 16.43 1.18 0.56
C TRP A 308 17.91 1.49 0.85
N SER A 309 18.51 0.81 1.82
CA SER A 309 19.94 0.97 2.15
C SER A 309 20.83 0.63 0.96
N ALA A 310 20.54 -0.47 0.27
CA ALA A 310 21.31 -0.91 -0.89
C ALA A 310 21.20 0.10 -2.04
N ILE A 311 19.99 0.60 -2.34
CA ILE A 311 19.77 1.64 -3.35
C ILE A 311 20.52 2.91 -2.96
N LYS A 312 20.37 3.38 -1.72
CA LYS A 312 21.01 4.62 -1.26
C LYS A 312 22.52 4.55 -1.39
N LYS A 313 23.13 3.43 -0.95
CA LYS A 313 24.57 3.21 -1.06
C LYS A 313 25.03 3.16 -2.52
N TRP A 314 24.28 2.48 -3.39
CA TRP A 314 24.57 2.46 -4.82
C TRP A 314 24.56 3.88 -5.42
N VAL A 315 23.51 4.66 -5.13
CA VAL A 315 23.37 6.04 -5.62
C VAL A 315 24.48 6.94 -5.06
N GLU A 316 24.82 6.80 -3.79
CA GLU A 316 25.90 7.57 -3.15
C GLU A 316 27.27 7.27 -3.78
N GLU A 317 27.62 5.98 -3.95
CA GLU A 317 28.83 5.56 -4.65
C GLU A 317 28.83 6.09 -6.10
N TYR A 318 27.72 5.94 -6.83
CA TYR A 318 27.60 6.39 -8.21
C TYR A 318 27.77 7.91 -8.36
N CYS A 319 26.98 8.70 -7.63
CA CYS A 319 27.01 10.16 -7.72
C CYS A 319 28.38 10.72 -7.34
N SER A 320 29.06 10.12 -6.35
CA SER A 320 30.39 10.56 -5.92
C SER A 320 31.48 10.37 -7.00
N LEU A 321 31.29 9.47 -7.97
CA LEU A 321 32.20 9.30 -9.11
C LEU A 321 32.13 10.47 -10.10
N TYR A 322 30.97 11.13 -10.21
CA TYR A 322 30.71 12.19 -11.18
C TYR A 322 30.66 13.59 -10.57
N TYR A 323 30.32 13.70 -9.29
CA TYR A 323 30.19 14.95 -8.54
C TYR A 323 31.08 14.92 -7.29
N SER A 324 32.29 15.46 -7.40
CA SER A 324 33.27 15.47 -6.30
C SER A 324 33.06 16.58 -5.26
N SER A 325 32.14 17.50 -5.53
CA SER A 325 31.78 18.61 -4.63
C SER A 325 30.37 19.13 -4.92
N ASP A 326 29.77 19.81 -3.95
CA ASP A 326 28.45 20.45 -4.10
C ASP A 326 28.44 21.49 -5.24
N ASP A 327 29.55 22.20 -5.44
CA ASP A 327 29.73 23.18 -6.52
C ASP A 327 29.54 22.56 -7.92
N MET A 328 29.88 21.28 -8.11
CA MET A 328 29.63 20.58 -9.38
C MET A 328 28.14 20.31 -9.59
N VAL A 329 27.37 20.06 -8.52
CA VAL A 329 25.91 19.86 -8.60
C VAL A 329 25.21 21.18 -8.92
N GLU A 330 25.59 22.26 -8.24
CA GLU A 330 25.06 23.61 -8.46
C GLU A 330 25.32 24.10 -9.90
N LYS A 331 26.51 23.83 -10.45
CA LYS A 331 26.92 24.30 -11.79
C LYS A 331 26.49 23.41 -12.94
N ASP A 332 25.92 22.23 -12.66
CA ASP A 332 25.42 21.33 -13.70
C ASP A 332 24.11 21.86 -14.30
N SER A 333 24.21 22.54 -15.44
CA SER A 333 23.05 23.17 -16.08
C SER A 333 21.97 22.17 -16.52
N GLU A 334 22.34 20.96 -16.96
CA GLU A 334 21.34 19.95 -17.36
C GLU A 334 20.58 19.47 -16.12
N LEU A 335 21.29 19.21 -15.02
CA LEU A 335 20.69 18.80 -13.74
C LEU A 335 19.76 19.88 -13.17
N GLN A 336 20.19 21.15 -13.18
CA GLN A 336 19.37 22.26 -12.68
C GLN A 336 18.11 22.45 -13.54
N LEU A 337 18.21 22.36 -14.86
CA LEU A 337 17.05 22.45 -15.76
C LEU A 337 16.09 21.26 -15.58
N TRP A 338 16.64 20.05 -15.42
CA TRP A 338 15.89 18.83 -15.13
C TRP A 338 15.06 18.96 -13.86
N TRP A 339 15.69 19.36 -12.76
CA TRP A 339 15.00 19.50 -11.49
C TRP A 339 13.96 20.62 -11.49
N ASN A 340 14.29 21.76 -12.10
CA ASN A 340 13.34 22.86 -12.27
C ASN A 340 12.13 22.45 -13.12
N GLU A 341 12.31 21.71 -14.21
CA GLU A 341 11.17 21.24 -15.03
C GLU A 341 10.28 20.26 -14.25
N ILE A 342 10.85 19.34 -13.47
CA ILE A 342 10.09 18.44 -12.59
C ILE A 342 9.24 19.26 -11.62
N ARG A 343 9.82 20.20 -10.88
CA ARG A 343 9.12 20.99 -9.87
C ARG A 343 8.06 21.91 -10.48
N GLU A 344 8.41 22.63 -11.54
CA GLU A 344 7.58 23.73 -12.06
C GLU A 344 6.57 23.30 -13.12
N LYS A 345 6.82 22.19 -13.81
CA LYS A 345 5.96 21.66 -14.89
C LYS A 345 5.42 20.28 -14.53
N GLY A 346 6.30 19.34 -14.22
CA GLY A 346 5.95 17.94 -13.95
C GLY A 346 4.97 17.79 -12.79
N HIS A 347 5.35 18.32 -11.63
CA HIS A 347 4.54 18.43 -10.42
C HIS A 347 4.09 19.88 -10.18
N GLY A 348 3.79 20.61 -11.26
CA GLY A 348 3.59 22.07 -11.25
C GLY A 348 2.51 22.58 -10.29
N ASP A 349 1.51 21.77 -9.96
CA ASP A 349 0.47 22.09 -8.96
C ASP A 349 1.03 22.27 -7.54
N LYS A 350 2.24 21.75 -7.29
CA LYS A 350 2.93 21.77 -5.99
C LYS A 350 4.26 22.51 -6.05
N LYS A 351 4.53 23.26 -7.11
CA LYS A 351 5.81 23.95 -7.34
C LYS A 351 6.25 24.91 -6.22
N ASN A 352 5.29 25.48 -5.49
CA ASN A 352 5.54 26.43 -4.41
C ASN A 352 5.68 25.77 -3.03
N ALA A 353 5.65 24.44 -2.96
CA ALA A 353 5.79 23.75 -1.69
C ALA A 353 7.23 23.87 -1.16
N SER A 354 7.38 24.21 0.12
CA SER A 354 8.70 24.49 0.73
C SER A 354 9.56 23.25 1.01
N TRP A 355 9.04 22.06 0.75
CA TRP A 355 9.72 20.79 1.02
C TRP A 355 10.45 20.23 -0.20
N TRP A 356 10.36 20.88 -1.37
CA TRP A 356 11.17 20.45 -2.52
C TRP A 356 12.66 20.64 -2.19
N PRO A 357 13.51 19.62 -2.40
CA PRO A 357 14.95 19.83 -2.44
C PRO A 357 15.32 20.99 -3.37
N GLU A 358 16.32 21.78 -3.00
CA GLU A 358 16.81 22.89 -3.85
C GLU A 358 17.74 22.40 -4.96
N MET A 359 18.22 21.16 -4.86
CA MET A 359 19.17 20.51 -5.76
C MET A 359 20.50 21.26 -5.84
N GLN A 360 21.04 21.66 -4.69
CA GLN A 360 22.26 22.49 -4.61
C GLN A 360 23.50 21.72 -4.10
N ASN A 361 23.33 20.48 -3.64
CA ASN A 361 24.41 19.70 -3.04
C ASN A 361 24.27 18.21 -3.34
N LEU A 362 25.37 17.49 -3.14
CA LEU A 362 25.44 16.06 -3.42
C LEU A 362 24.45 15.24 -2.58
N LYS A 363 24.23 15.64 -1.34
CA LYS A 363 23.27 14.96 -0.44
C LYS A 363 21.85 15.02 -1.00
N GLU A 364 21.40 16.19 -1.43
CA GLU A 364 20.07 16.37 -2.03
C GLU A 364 19.90 15.57 -3.33
N LEU A 365 20.94 15.53 -4.16
CA LEU A 365 20.95 14.71 -5.37
C LEU A 365 20.82 13.21 -5.04
N VAL A 366 21.62 12.72 -4.09
CA VAL A 366 21.59 11.32 -3.65
C VAL A 366 20.23 10.95 -3.05
N GLU A 367 19.68 11.78 -2.16
CA GLU A 367 18.37 11.53 -1.55
C GLU A 367 17.24 11.55 -2.60
N THR A 368 17.30 12.48 -3.55
CA THR A 368 16.33 12.59 -4.64
C THR A 368 16.37 11.36 -5.55
N CYS A 369 17.56 10.99 -6.06
CA CYS A 369 17.71 9.82 -6.92
C CYS A 369 17.36 8.52 -6.20
N THR A 370 17.74 8.36 -4.93
CA THR A 370 17.35 7.20 -4.10
C THR A 370 15.83 7.09 -4.00
N THR A 371 15.15 8.22 -3.74
CA THR A 371 13.68 8.26 -3.63
C THR A 371 12.99 7.90 -4.95
N ILE A 372 13.47 8.43 -6.08
CA ILE A 372 12.95 8.11 -7.41
C ILE A 372 13.09 6.62 -7.70
N ILE A 373 14.29 6.05 -7.48
CA ILE A 373 14.56 4.63 -7.72
C ILE A 373 13.71 3.76 -6.80
N TRP A 374 13.57 4.12 -5.52
CA TRP A 374 12.71 3.41 -4.56
C TRP A 374 11.24 3.37 -5.02
N ILE A 375 10.68 4.52 -5.44
CA ILE A 375 9.30 4.60 -5.93
C ILE A 375 9.12 3.71 -7.15
N ALA A 376 10.04 3.83 -8.11
CA ALA A 376 9.95 3.14 -9.39
C ALA A 376 10.14 1.62 -9.28
N SER A 377 10.91 1.15 -8.30
CA SER A 377 11.23 -0.26 -8.13
C SER A 377 10.49 -0.88 -6.94
N ALA A 378 11.10 -0.85 -5.75
CA ALA A 378 10.68 -1.62 -4.60
C ALA A 378 9.33 -1.18 -4.02
N LEU A 379 8.98 0.11 -4.03
CA LEU A 379 7.66 0.55 -3.60
C LEU A 379 6.57 0.01 -4.52
N HIS A 380 6.72 0.18 -5.84
CA HIS A 380 5.79 -0.37 -6.83
C HIS A 380 5.69 -1.89 -6.69
N ALA A 381 6.81 -2.59 -6.61
CA ALA A 381 6.80 -4.04 -6.46
C ALA A 381 6.00 -4.50 -5.22
N ALA A 382 6.22 -3.84 -4.07
CA ALA A 382 5.54 -4.15 -2.82
C ALA A 382 4.02 -3.91 -2.85
N VAL A 383 3.52 -3.03 -3.72
CA VAL A 383 2.08 -2.74 -3.86
C VAL A 383 1.46 -3.30 -5.16
N ASN A 384 2.26 -3.89 -6.06
CA ASN A 384 1.78 -4.41 -7.34
C ASN A 384 1.72 -5.94 -7.38
N PHE A 385 2.83 -6.64 -7.10
CA PHE A 385 2.92 -8.08 -7.35
C PHE A 385 2.18 -8.94 -6.32
N GLY A 386 1.66 -8.33 -5.26
CA GLY A 386 0.76 -8.95 -4.29
C GLY A 386 -0.71 -8.93 -4.72
N GLN A 387 -1.07 -8.25 -5.82
CA GLN A 387 -2.48 -8.00 -6.15
C GLN A 387 -3.27 -9.29 -6.34
N TYR A 388 -2.79 -10.21 -7.19
CA TYR A 388 -3.44 -11.50 -7.35
C TYR A 388 -3.15 -12.47 -6.18
N PRO A 389 -1.92 -12.59 -5.64
CA PRO A 389 -1.67 -13.46 -4.49
C PRO A 389 -2.60 -13.23 -3.29
N TYR A 390 -2.91 -11.97 -2.95
CA TYR A 390 -3.84 -11.64 -1.86
C TYR A 390 -5.28 -11.42 -2.34
N GLY A 391 -5.47 -10.82 -3.53
CA GLY A 391 -6.77 -10.39 -4.04
C GLY A 391 -7.45 -11.34 -5.02
N GLY A 392 -6.76 -12.40 -5.46
CA GLY A 392 -7.34 -13.45 -6.30
C GLY A 392 -8.48 -14.21 -5.62
N TYR A 393 -8.54 -14.17 -4.28
CA TYR A 393 -9.67 -14.63 -3.48
C TYR A 393 -10.49 -13.44 -2.98
N ILE A 394 -11.52 -13.07 -3.74
CA ILE A 394 -12.34 -11.86 -3.52
C ILE A 394 -12.88 -11.67 -2.10
N PRO A 395 -13.31 -12.70 -1.34
CA PRO A 395 -13.73 -12.49 0.04
C PRO A 395 -12.65 -11.90 0.95
N ASN A 396 -11.36 -12.15 0.65
CA ASN A 396 -10.23 -11.56 1.37
C ASN A 396 -10.06 -10.07 1.03
N ARG A 397 -10.16 -9.73 -0.27
CA ARG A 397 -9.94 -8.37 -0.78
C ARG A 397 -11.10 -7.91 -1.66
N PRO A 398 -12.30 -7.72 -1.09
CA PRO A 398 -13.42 -7.20 -1.85
C PRO A 398 -13.14 -5.76 -2.26
N ALA A 399 -13.29 -5.44 -3.55
CA ALA A 399 -13.12 -4.09 -4.07
C ALA A 399 -14.42 -3.26 -4.08
N MET A 400 -15.58 -3.88 -3.83
CA MET A 400 -16.89 -3.22 -3.80
C MET A 400 -17.80 -3.79 -2.71
N SER A 401 -18.73 -2.97 -2.24
CA SER A 401 -19.84 -3.36 -1.37
C SER A 401 -21.17 -2.79 -1.87
N ARG A 402 -22.27 -3.51 -1.66
CA ARG A 402 -23.59 -3.25 -2.29
C ARG A 402 -24.72 -2.99 -1.31
N ARG A 403 -24.51 -3.27 -0.04
CA ARG A 403 -25.50 -3.13 1.04
C ARG A 403 -24.84 -2.44 2.22
N PHE A 404 -25.65 -1.93 3.13
CA PHE A 404 -25.22 -1.56 4.48
C PHE A 404 -25.36 -2.75 5.41
N ILE A 405 -24.81 -2.68 6.62
CA ILE A 405 -25.04 -3.69 7.65
C ILE A 405 -26.55 -3.77 7.96
N PRO A 406 -27.18 -4.95 7.84
CA PRO A 406 -28.60 -5.13 8.18
C PRO A 406 -28.92 -4.77 9.63
N LYS A 407 -30.12 -4.28 9.89
CA LYS A 407 -30.60 -3.96 11.24
C LYS A 407 -31.51 -5.08 11.77
N PRO A 408 -31.49 -5.35 13.09
CA PRO A 408 -32.40 -6.33 13.70
C PRO A 408 -33.85 -6.10 13.29
N GLY A 409 -34.56 -7.18 12.94
CA GLY A 409 -35.95 -7.14 12.48
C GLY A 409 -36.14 -6.91 10.97
N SER A 410 -35.06 -6.81 10.19
CA SER A 410 -35.12 -6.81 8.72
C SER A 410 -34.95 -8.21 8.14
N LEU A 411 -35.50 -8.46 6.95
CA LEU A 411 -35.34 -9.75 6.24
C LEU A 411 -33.86 -10.05 5.94
N GLU A 412 -33.04 -9.02 5.72
CA GLU A 412 -31.60 -9.16 5.52
C GLU A 412 -30.87 -9.56 6.80
N TYR A 413 -31.37 -9.18 7.98
CA TYR A 413 -30.82 -9.62 9.26
C TYR A 413 -31.16 -11.09 9.51
N ASP A 414 -32.40 -11.50 9.23
CA ASP A 414 -32.79 -12.92 9.29
C ASP A 414 -31.96 -13.80 8.32
N GLU A 415 -31.64 -13.28 7.12
CA GLU A 415 -30.74 -13.95 6.16
C GLU A 415 -29.31 -14.03 6.69
N LEU A 416 -28.83 -12.98 7.35
CA LEU A 416 -27.51 -12.94 7.98
C LEU A 416 -27.38 -14.00 9.07
N GLU A 417 -28.38 -14.15 9.93
CA GLU A 417 -28.40 -15.16 11.00
C GLU A 417 -28.50 -16.59 10.44
N SER A 418 -29.40 -16.80 9.49
CA SER A 418 -29.67 -18.14 8.95
C SER A 418 -28.62 -18.61 7.92
N ASN A 419 -28.00 -17.68 7.18
CA ASN A 419 -27.03 -17.99 6.14
C ASN A 419 -25.93 -16.89 6.00
N PRO A 420 -24.97 -16.86 6.96
CA PRO A 420 -23.88 -15.88 6.99
C PRO A 420 -23.12 -15.74 5.66
N ASP A 421 -22.74 -16.87 5.05
CA ASP A 421 -21.98 -16.89 3.80
C ASP A 421 -22.74 -16.17 2.67
N LYS A 422 -24.06 -16.41 2.57
CA LYS A 422 -24.90 -15.78 1.55
C LYS A 422 -25.07 -14.29 1.80
N ALA A 423 -25.23 -13.89 3.07
CA ALA A 423 -25.30 -12.47 3.43
C ALA A 423 -23.98 -11.75 3.11
N PHE A 424 -22.84 -12.36 3.43
CA PHE A 424 -21.51 -11.85 3.07
C PHE A 424 -21.37 -11.67 1.55
N LEU A 425 -21.66 -12.71 0.77
CA LEU A 425 -21.51 -12.70 -0.69
C LEU A 425 -22.53 -11.82 -1.42
N LYS A 426 -23.67 -11.50 -0.79
CA LYS A 426 -24.60 -10.48 -1.30
C LYS A 426 -24.17 -9.06 -0.96
N THR A 427 -23.31 -8.90 0.03
CA THR A 427 -22.81 -7.59 0.47
C THR A 427 -21.58 -7.18 -0.31
N VAL A 428 -20.58 -8.05 -0.45
CA VAL A 428 -19.30 -7.73 -1.13
C VAL A 428 -19.39 -7.76 -2.65
N THR A 429 -18.26 -7.71 -3.35
CA THR A 429 -18.14 -7.57 -4.81
C THR A 429 -19.06 -8.54 -5.58
N PRO A 430 -19.93 -8.03 -6.46
CA PRO A 430 -20.79 -8.85 -7.30
C PRO A 430 -20.00 -9.74 -8.28
N GLN A 431 -20.58 -10.87 -8.64
CA GLN A 431 -19.91 -11.94 -9.39
C GLN A 431 -19.22 -11.49 -10.69
N LEU A 432 -19.90 -10.68 -11.52
CA LEU A 432 -19.32 -10.20 -12.79
C LEU A 432 -18.09 -9.31 -12.53
N GLN A 433 -18.19 -8.40 -11.58
CA GLN A 433 -17.10 -7.51 -11.17
C GLN A 433 -15.95 -8.30 -10.55
N SER A 434 -16.24 -9.38 -9.81
CA SER A 434 -15.23 -10.31 -9.31
C SER A 434 -14.44 -10.97 -10.44
N ILE A 435 -15.12 -11.44 -11.50
CA ILE A 435 -14.44 -12.03 -12.66
C ILE A 435 -13.53 -11.00 -13.33
N LEU A 436 -14.07 -9.81 -13.64
CA LEU A 436 -13.31 -8.73 -14.27
C LEU A 436 -12.11 -8.29 -13.41
N GLY A 437 -12.33 -8.13 -12.09
CA GLY A 437 -11.30 -7.73 -11.14
C GLY A 437 -10.18 -8.76 -11.01
N ILE A 438 -10.52 -10.05 -10.84
CA ILE A 438 -9.53 -11.14 -10.78
C ILE A 438 -8.73 -11.22 -12.08
N SER A 439 -9.38 -11.16 -13.24
CA SER A 439 -8.69 -11.20 -14.54
C SER A 439 -7.71 -10.05 -14.71
N LEU A 440 -8.11 -8.84 -14.28
CA LEU A 440 -7.26 -7.67 -14.33
C LEU A 440 -6.03 -7.84 -13.43
N ILE A 441 -6.23 -8.11 -12.14
CA ILE A 441 -5.10 -8.21 -11.20
C ILE A 441 -4.19 -9.41 -11.48
N GLU A 442 -4.70 -10.48 -12.11
CA GLU A 442 -3.85 -11.57 -12.60
C GLU A 442 -2.85 -11.06 -13.64
N ILE A 443 -3.32 -10.27 -14.62
CA ILE A 443 -2.43 -9.69 -15.65
C ILE A 443 -1.41 -8.77 -14.99
N LEU A 444 -1.87 -7.88 -14.10
CA LEU A 444 -1.01 -6.88 -13.48
C LEU A 444 0.02 -7.47 -12.49
N SER A 445 -0.18 -8.70 -12.04
CA SER A 445 0.73 -9.38 -11.10
C SER A 445 1.77 -10.26 -11.79
N ARG A 446 1.85 -10.26 -13.13
CA ARG A 446 2.75 -11.14 -13.89
C ARG A 446 3.99 -10.41 -14.36
N HIS A 447 5.15 -11.01 -14.13
CA HIS A 447 6.40 -10.61 -14.77
C HIS A 447 6.44 -11.06 -16.22
N THR A 448 6.89 -10.19 -17.13
CA THR A 448 7.15 -10.56 -18.52
C THR A 448 8.45 -11.37 -18.62
N SER A 449 8.65 -12.07 -19.75
CA SER A 449 9.86 -12.88 -19.95
C SER A 449 11.14 -12.07 -20.15
N ASP A 450 10.98 -10.80 -20.51
CA ASP A 450 12.04 -9.85 -20.80
C ASP A 450 12.18 -8.80 -19.69
N GLU A 451 11.53 -8.99 -18.53
CA GLU A 451 11.63 -8.07 -17.39
C GLU A 451 13.08 -7.91 -16.92
N VAL A 452 13.43 -6.70 -16.44
CA VAL A 452 14.77 -6.38 -15.93
C VAL A 452 14.64 -5.96 -14.48
N PHE A 453 15.17 -6.80 -13.59
CA PHE A 453 15.04 -6.64 -12.15
C PHE A 453 16.06 -5.64 -11.59
N LEU A 454 15.80 -5.19 -10.36
CA LEU A 454 16.68 -4.30 -9.62
C LEU A 454 18.09 -4.90 -9.50
N GLY A 455 19.10 -4.10 -9.83
CA GLY A 455 20.49 -4.56 -9.90
C GLY A 455 20.87 -5.25 -11.22
N GLN A 456 19.97 -5.24 -12.21
CA GLN A 456 20.24 -5.67 -13.59
C GLN A 456 20.11 -4.50 -14.57
N ARG A 457 20.67 -4.66 -15.77
CA ARG A 457 20.50 -3.74 -16.91
C ARG A 457 20.39 -4.52 -18.22
N ASP A 458 19.68 -3.93 -19.17
CA ASP A 458 19.41 -4.50 -20.50
C ASP A 458 20.69 -4.76 -21.31
N THR A 459 21.74 -3.98 -21.06
CA THR A 459 23.04 -4.12 -21.72
C THR A 459 24.19 -3.99 -20.72
N PRO A 460 25.23 -4.83 -20.80
CA PRO A 460 26.40 -4.73 -19.92
C PRO A 460 27.28 -3.52 -20.25
N GLU A 461 27.30 -3.04 -21.50
CA GLU A 461 28.14 -1.92 -21.97
C GLU A 461 27.44 -0.54 -21.89
N TRP A 462 26.50 -0.36 -20.96
CA TRP A 462 25.76 0.91 -20.78
C TRP A 462 26.64 2.10 -20.38
N THR A 463 27.87 1.85 -19.92
CA THR A 463 28.94 2.86 -19.76
C THR A 463 30.32 2.24 -19.96
N ALA A 464 31.30 3.06 -20.35
CA ALA A 464 32.71 2.66 -20.43
C ALA A 464 33.46 2.85 -19.11
N ASP A 465 32.84 3.52 -18.13
CA ASP A 465 33.43 3.86 -16.84
C ASP A 465 33.53 2.61 -15.96
N LYS A 466 34.74 2.08 -15.79
CA LYS A 466 34.96 0.81 -15.05
C LYS A 466 34.55 0.89 -13.58
N GLU A 467 34.89 1.99 -12.92
CA GLU A 467 34.55 2.19 -11.49
C GLU A 467 33.03 2.17 -11.26
N THR A 468 32.28 2.74 -12.21
CA THR A 468 30.83 2.72 -12.23
C THR A 468 30.27 1.30 -12.42
N LEU A 469 30.85 0.52 -13.33
CA LEU A 469 30.47 -0.89 -13.53
C LEU A 469 30.76 -1.74 -12.29
N ASP A 470 31.91 -1.51 -11.64
CA ASP A 470 32.29 -2.21 -10.42
C ASP A 470 31.35 -1.87 -9.25
N ALA A 471 30.96 -0.59 -9.12
CA ALA A 471 29.98 -0.15 -8.14
C ALA A 471 28.60 -0.79 -8.38
N PHE A 472 28.18 -0.91 -9.65
CA PHE A 472 26.93 -1.59 -10.00
C PHE A 472 26.98 -3.09 -9.69
N GLY A 473 28.13 -3.73 -9.93
CA GLY A 473 28.37 -5.12 -9.54
C GLY A 473 28.22 -5.35 -8.04
N ARG A 474 28.77 -4.45 -7.21
CA ARG A 474 28.59 -4.49 -5.74
C ARG A 474 27.13 -4.32 -5.34
N PHE A 475 26.37 -3.46 -6.03
CA PHE A 475 24.94 -3.31 -5.78
C PHE A 475 24.18 -4.61 -6.05
N GLY A 476 24.42 -5.26 -7.20
CA GLY A 476 23.81 -6.55 -7.52
C GLY A 476 24.17 -7.65 -6.51
N MET A 477 25.44 -7.74 -6.10
CA MET A 477 25.86 -8.68 -5.05
C MET A 477 25.14 -8.41 -3.72
N LYS A 478 25.00 -7.14 -3.33
CA LYS A 478 24.32 -6.77 -2.09
C LYS A 478 22.84 -7.13 -2.11
N LEU A 479 22.17 -7.01 -3.26
CA LEU A 479 20.78 -7.45 -3.40
C LEU A 479 20.65 -8.97 -3.24
N ALA A 480 21.56 -9.75 -3.82
CA ALA A 480 21.56 -11.20 -3.62
C ALA A 480 21.74 -11.59 -2.13
N GLU A 481 22.63 -10.90 -1.40
CA GLU A 481 22.77 -11.09 0.06
C GLU A 481 21.48 -10.75 0.83
N ILE A 482 20.78 -9.69 0.42
CA ILE A 482 19.51 -9.29 1.03
C ILE A 482 18.46 -10.39 0.81
N GLU A 483 18.38 -10.96 -0.40
CA GLU A 483 17.43 -12.04 -0.69
C GLU A 483 17.63 -13.24 0.23
N GLU A 484 18.88 -13.69 0.41
CA GLU A 484 19.22 -14.77 1.37
C GLU A 484 18.83 -14.40 2.81
N GLY A 485 19.00 -13.13 3.19
CA GLY A 485 18.54 -12.60 4.47
C GLY A 485 17.01 -12.71 4.63
N ILE A 486 16.24 -12.34 3.61
CA ILE A 486 14.78 -12.45 3.65
C ILE A 486 14.34 -13.93 3.69
N ILE A 487 15.01 -14.83 2.98
CA ILE A 487 14.75 -16.28 3.05
C ILE A 487 14.94 -16.79 4.49
N ALA A 488 16.03 -16.37 5.16
CA ALA A 488 16.28 -16.73 6.55
C ALA A 488 15.22 -16.16 7.51
N LEU A 489 14.79 -14.91 7.31
CA LEU A 489 13.71 -14.30 8.08
C LEU A 489 12.38 -15.03 7.89
N ASN A 490 12.01 -15.36 6.66
CA ASN A 490 10.78 -16.11 6.35
C ASN A 490 10.79 -17.53 6.93
N SER A 491 11.97 -18.12 7.15
CA SER A 491 12.13 -19.45 7.76
C SER A 491 12.11 -19.40 9.30
N ASN A 492 12.16 -18.22 9.92
CA ASN A 492 12.20 -18.08 11.36
C ASN A 492 10.77 -18.07 11.95
N GLU A 493 10.38 -19.18 12.57
CA GLU A 493 9.04 -19.35 13.16
C GLU A 493 8.71 -18.36 14.29
N ASN A 494 9.71 -17.70 14.89
CA ASN A 494 9.47 -16.65 15.89
C ASN A 494 8.96 -15.34 15.26
N LEU A 495 9.15 -15.15 13.95
CA LEU A 495 8.67 -13.99 13.20
C LEU A 495 7.28 -14.25 12.62
N LYS A 496 6.28 -14.19 13.50
CA LYS A 496 4.90 -14.61 13.21
C LYS A 496 4.23 -13.81 12.09
N ASN A 497 4.61 -12.56 11.86
CA ASN A 497 3.98 -11.71 10.84
C ASN A 497 4.46 -12.04 9.41
N ARG A 498 5.58 -12.74 9.25
CA ARG A 498 6.14 -13.13 7.94
C ARG A 498 5.16 -14.01 7.14
N ALA A 499 4.59 -15.03 7.77
CA ALA A 499 3.76 -16.03 7.08
C ALA A 499 2.28 -16.04 7.51
N GLY A 500 2.00 -15.71 8.78
CA GLY A 500 0.64 -15.70 9.31
C GLY A 500 -0.06 -17.07 9.37
N PRO A 501 -1.34 -17.07 9.76
CA PRO A 501 -2.21 -18.25 9.66
C PRO A 501 -2.35 -18.78 8.23
N ALA A 502 -2.30 -17.91 7.22
CA ALA A 502 -2.40 -18.32 5.81
C ALA A 502 -1.18 -19.12 5.31
N LYS A 503 -0.10 -19.18 6.09
CA LYS A 503 1.18 -19.81 5.72
C LYS A 503 1.72 -19.30 4.40
N MET A 504 1.65 -17.98 4.22
CA MET A 504 2.09 -17.28 3.02
C MET A 504 3.29 -16.38 3.37
N PRO A 505 4.53 -16.86 3.18
CA PRO A 505 5.74 -16.08 3.44
C PRO A 505 5.74 -14.75 2.68
N TYR A 506 6.32 -13.71 3.28
CA TYR A 506 6.40 -12.40 2.65
C TYR A 506 7.58 -12.35 1.67
N THR A 507 7.27 -12.37 0.38
CA THR A 507 8.28 -12.44 -0.70
C THR A 507 8.25 -11.26 -1.66
N LEU A 508 7.38 -10.28 -1.45
CA LEU A 508 7.17 -9.15 -2.38
C LEU A 508 8.38 -8.23 -2.54
N LEU A 509 9.35 -8.31 -1.63
CA LEU A 509 10.60 -7.54 -1.69
C LEU A 509 11.85 -8.42 -1.94
N PHE A 510 11.67 -9.64 -2.47
CA PHE A 510 12.78 -10.39 -3.03
C PHE A 510 13.26 -9.67 -4.29
N PRO A 511 14.56 -9.34 -4.43
CA PRO A 511 15.09 -8.70 -5.62
C PRO A 511 14.82 -9.48 -6.91
N SER A 512 14.93 -10.82 -6.89
CA SER A 512 14.80 -11.65 -8.09
C SER A 512 13.46 -12.37 -8.23
N SER A 513 13.09 -12.71 -9.47
CA SER A 513 11.94 -13.56 -9.78
C SER A 513 12.11 -14.30 -11.11
N ASP A 514 11.30 -15.35 -11.27
CA ASP A 514 11.01 -15.98 -12.55
C ASP A 514 9.87 -15.26 -13.28
N VAL A 515 9.64 -15.66 -14.53
CA VAL A 515 8.56 -15.16 -15.39
C VAL A 515 7.18 -15.57 -14.86
N GLY A 516 6.20 -14.68 -15.01
CA GLY A 516 4.80 -14.95 -14.72
C GLY A 516 4.38 -14.55 -13.30
N LEU A 517 3.41 -15.26 -12.75
CA LEU A 517 2.77 -14.93 -11.48
C LEU A 517 3.54 -15.57 -10.31
N THR A 518 4.45 -14.81 -9.68
CA THR A 518 5.38 -15.35 -8.68
C THR A 518 5.23 -14.76 -7.29
N GLY A 519 4.52 -13.63 -7.12
CA GLY A 519 4.41 -12.96 -5.82
C GLY A 519 5.76 -12.54 -5.22
N LYS A 520 6.78 -12.32 -6.06
CA LYS A 520 8.13 -11.89 -5.68
C LYS A 520 8.80 -11.17 -6.86
N GLY A 521 10.01 -10.62 -6.65
CA GLY A 521 10.77 -9.90 -7.69
C GLY A 521 10.52 -8.41 -7.65
N ILE A 522 11.61 -7.64 -7.72
CA ILE A 522 11.57 -6.17 -7.79
C ILE A 522 12.07 -5.75 -9.17
N PRO A 523 11.18 -5.39 -10.12
CA PRO A 523 11.57 -4.76 -11.37
C PRO A 523 12.34 -3.45 -11.15
N ASN A 524 13.12 -3.02 -12.15
CA ASN A 524 13.75 -1.70 -12.09
C ASN A 524 12.72 -0.56 -12.10
N SER A 525 11.56 -0.74 -12.73
CA SER A 525 10.61 0.32 -13.06
C SER A 525 9.16 -0.09 -12.82
N VAL A 526 8.27 0.90 -12.94
CA VAL A 526 6.82 0.70 -12.99
C VAL A 526 6.47 0.20 -14.40
N SER A 527 6.60 -1.11 -14.62
CA SER A 527 6.51 -1.75 -15.94
C SER A 527 5.14 -2.35 -16.29
N ILE A 528 4.25 -2.50 -15.29
CA ILE A 528 2.94 -3.16 -15.42
C ILE A 528 1.86 -2.51 -14.56
#